data_AF-A3K5N2-F1
#
_entry.id   AF-A3K5N2-F1
#
_cell.length_a   1.000
_cell.length_b   1.000
_cell.length_c   1.000
_cell.angle_alpha   90.00
_cell.angle_beta   90.00
_cell.angle_gamma   90.00
#
_symmetry.space_group_name_H-M   'P 1'
#
loop_
_entity.id
_entity.type
_entity.pdbx_description
1 polymer ?
#
loop_
_entity_poly.entity_id
_entity_poly.type
_entity_poly.pdbx_seq_one_letter_code
_entity_poly.pdbx_strand_id
1 'polypeptide(L)'
;MAHEALDPAFRDLIDEHAPVRQPGSGFIFTEGPIWHPVDHYLLFSDMPGDVRRRMDRAGVRDVMSPSHKGNGMTYDADLNLLVCEHSTSSVARFQPDGTREVLASHFEGRELNSPNDIVVKSDGSVWFTDPWYGRMPGFGVERPRDLGWQGVFRLPPDHRPGDDPQLVVDRYLFTMPNGLCFSPDETRLYINDTEQANIRVYDVGPGGALSNGRVFASGIRDSLLEGVPDGMKCDASGNVWVTAPGGLWVYAPGGKLIGKVAIPEKPANLHWGGDDWRTLYVAASTSVYAIPVKVGPRNEPFMRARGASRPSAPAQGDDALGLDASRCALIIQDMQNDVVIEGGAFAASGSPQHCRDQNAIANIARLAARCRELGVPVIHVYFLVHPGAPGFTLNAPLFEGLLDESAMVRGTWGAQAVDGLEPQPGDHVVEKMRMSAWEGTSLETVLKAEGRDILIETGAWTNMSIEHTARTGADKGYVMVIPEDGCSTMNADWHRASIDYAMQNVALVTKVDEVIGALG
;
A
#
# COMPACT_ATOMS: atom_id res chain seq x y z
N MET A 1 -31.91 -5.89 -2.08
CA MET A 1 -32.20 -4.84 -3.07
C MET A 1 -31.44 -5.21 -4.33
N ALA A 2 -32.08 -5.27 -5.49
CA ALA A 2 -31.41 -5.60 -6.74
C ALA A 2 -30.94 -4.32 -7.44
N HIS A 3 -29.85 -4.42 -8.20
CA HIS A 3 -29.42 -3.37 -9.11
C HIS A 3 -30.30 -3.41 -10.37
N GLU A 4 -30.49 -2.26 -11.03
CA GLU A 4 -31.34 -2.14 -12.20
C GLU A 4 -30.50 -2.11 -13.47
N ALA A 5 -30.56 -3.16 -14.29
CA ALA A 5 -29.96 -3.17 -15.62
C ALA A 5 -30.90 -2.51 -16.65
N LEU A 6 -30.50 -1.37 -17.21
CA LEU A 6 -31.23 -0.67 -18.28
C LEU A 6 -30.71 -1.02 -19.67
N ASP A 7 -29.49 -1.55 -19.74
CA ASP A 7 -28.82 -2.04 -20.95
C ASP A 7 -28.05 -3.33 -20.62
N PRO A 8 -27.98 -4.32 -21.54
CA PRO A 8 -27.20 -5.55 -21.33
C PRO A 8 -25.75 -5.33 -20.91
N ALA A 9 -25.09 -4.27 -21.39
CA ALA A 9 -23.69 -3.96 -21.07
C ALA A 9 -23.45 -3.72 -19.58
N PHE A 10 -24.48 -3.35 -18.81
CA PHE A 10 -24.36 -3.19 -17.35
C PHE A 10 -23.99 -4.50 -16.64
N ARG A 11 -24.42 -5.65 -17.19
CA ARG A 11 -24.14 -6.98 -16.62
C ARG A 11 -22.67 -7.39 -16.74
N ASP A 12 -21.93 -6.76 -17.63
CA ASP A 12 -20.48 -6.95 -17.76
C ASP A 12 -19.72 -6.22 -16.63
N LEU A 13 -20.36 -5.25 -15.99
CA LEU A 13 -19.76 -4.41 -14.97
C LEU A 13 -20.05 -4.91 -13.55
N ILE A 14 -21.24 -5.46 -13.32
CA ILE A 14 -21.69 -5.93 -12.00
C ILE A 14 -22.78 -7.01 -12.18
N ASP A 15 -22.90 -7.92 -11.22
CA ASP A 15 -24.05 -8.82 -11.13
C ASP A 15 -25.26 -8.06 -10.55
N GLU A 16 -26.44 -8.14 -11.16
CA GLU A 16 -27.66 -7.45 -10.69
C GLU A 16 -28.08 -7.83 -9.26
N HIS A 17 -27.60 -8.98 -8.78
CA HIS A 17 -27.84 -9.49 -7.44
C HIS A 17 -26.58 -9.48 -6.56
N ALA A 18 -25.53 -8.76 -6.97
CA ALA A 18 -24.34 -8.57 -6.14
C ALA A 18 -24.74 -8.07 -4.74
N PRO A 19 -24.22 -8.68 -3.66
CA PRO A 19 -24.59 -8.30 -2.31
C PRO A 19 -24.02 -6.94 -1.95
N VAL A 20 -24.88 -6.04 -1.46
CA VAL A 20 -24.47 -4.76 -0.86
C VAL A 20 -24.20 -4.97 0.62
N ARG A 21 -22.92 -5.05 1.01
CA ARG A 21 -22.49 -5.26 2.40
C ARG A 21 -22.24 -3.91 3.06
N GLN A 22 -22.45 -3.83 4.38
CA GLN A 22 -22.21 -2.63 5.19
C GLN A 22 -21.06 -2.90 6.17
N PRO A 23 -19.79 -2.81 5.74
CA PRO A 23 -18.63 -3.06 6.60
C PRO A 23 -18.43 -2.01 7.71
N GLY A 24 -19.04 -0.82 7.62
CA GLY A 24 -18.98 0.20 8.66
C GLY A 24 -20.24 1.06 8.71
N SER A 25 -20.66 1.46 9.91
CA SER A 25 -21.83 2.29 10.17
C SER A 25 -21.68 3.09 11.47
N GLY A 26 -22.57 4.06 11.69
CA GLY A 26 -22.59 4.88 12.92
C GLY A 26 -21.80 6.20 12.78
N PHE A 27 -21.52 6.61 11.55
CA PHE A 27 -20.88 7.88 11.21
C PHE A 27 -21.92 8.99 11.08
N ILE A 28 -21.48 10.24 10.93
CA ILE A 28 -22.39 11.37 10.74
C ILE A 28 -22.67 11.61 9.26
N PHE A 29 -21.62 11.77 8.46
CA PHE A 29 -21.73 11.86 7.00
C PHE A 29 -20.39 11.49 6.35
N THR A 30 -20.37 10.34 5.68
CA THR A 30 -19.18 9.77 5.05
C THR A 30 -18.95 10.32 3.65
N GLU A 31 -17.69 10.61 3.32
CA GLU A 31 -17.26 11.21 2.07
C GLU A 31 -15.84 10.76 1.67
N GLY A 32 -15.46 11.06 0.43
CA GLY A 32 -14.10 10.94 -0.10
C GLY A 32 -13.42 9.59 0.17
N PRO A 33 -14.06 8.43 -0.08
CA PRO A 33 -13.40 7.15 0.11
C PRO A 33 -12.22 7.01 -0.87
N ILE A 34 -11.09 6.51 -0.38
CA ILE A 34 -9.92 6.22 -1.21
C ILE A 34 -9.22 4.96 -0.70
N TRP A 35 -8.90 4.03 -1.60
CA TRP A 35 -8.19 2.80 -1.27
C TRP A 35 -6.69 3.02 -1.36
N HIS A 36 -5.97 2.67 -0.30
CA HIS A 36 -4.52 2.70 -0.29
C HIS A 36 -3.96 1.44 -0.97
N PRO A 37 -3.20 1.57 -2.07
CA PRO A 37 -2.86 0.45 -2.95
C PRO A 37 -1.83 -0.52 -2.37
N VAL A 38 -1.02 -0.09 -1.39
CA VAL A 38 0.06 -0.90 -0.79
C VAL A 38 -0.33 -1.49 0.56
N ASP A 39 -0.81 -0.65 1.48
CA ASP A 39 -1.20 -1.07 2.84
C ASP A 39 -2.62 -1.65 2.95
N HIS A 40 -3.36 -1.77 1.85
CA HIS A 40 -4.68 -2.41 1.76
C HIS A 40 -5.71 -1.94 2.80
N TYR A 41 -5.95 -0.64 2.85
CA TYR A 41 -7.00 -0.04 3.67
C TYR A 41 -7.79 1.02 2.91
N LEU A 42 -9.03 1.26 3.33
CA LEU A 42 -9.84 2.38 2.87
C LEU A 42 -9.70 3.56 3.82
N LEU A 43 -9.33 4.74 3.33
CA LEU A 43 -9.61 5.99 4.03
C LEU A 43 -10.94 6.55 3.59
N PHE A 44 -11.62 7.22 4.49
CA PHE A 44 -12.79 8.04 4.18
C PHE A 44 -12.93 9.14 5.24
N SER A 45 -13.63 10.21 4.88
CA SER A 45 -13.91 11.34 5.75
C SER A 45 -15.26 11.14 6.43
N ASP A 46 -15.35 11.35 7.74
CA ASP A 46 -16.61 11.56 8.48
C ASP A 46 -16.73 13.06 8.76
N MET A 47 -17.09 13.80 7.71
CA MET A 47 -16.76 15.20 7.56
C MET A 47 -17.45 16.11 8.59
N PRO A 48 -18.76 15.97 8.91
CA PRO A 48 -19.39 16.79 9.94
C PRO A 48 -18.80 16.54 11.33
N GLY A 49 -18.35 15.31 11.60
CA GLY A 49 -17.66 14.92 12.82
C GLY A 49 -16.21 15.42 12.90
N ASP A 50 -15.67 15.95 11.80
CA ASP A 50 -14.29 16.39 11.67
C ASP A 50 -13.27 15.27 12.00
N VAL A 51 -13.54 14.07 11.48
CA VAL A 51 -12.69 12.90 11.65
C VAL A 51 -12.35 12.26 10.31
N ARG A 52 -11.09 11.92 10.11
CA ARG A 52 -10.66 10.99 9.04
C ARG A 52 -10.58 9.59 9.61
N ARG A 53 -11.23 8.63 8.95
CA ARG A 53 -11.29 7.23 9.37
C ARG A 53 -10.47 6.35 8.42
N ARG A 54 -9.98 5.25 8.97
CA ARG A 54 -9.38 4.13 8.22
C ARG A 54 -10.17 2.88 8.51
N MET A 55 -10.49 2.13 7.46
CA MET A 55 -11.08 0.80 7.54
C MET A 55 -10.17 -0.23 6.89
N ASP A 56 -9.78 -1.25 7.65
CA ASP A 56 -9.05 -2.41 7.15
C ASP A 56 -9.66 -3.70 7.74
N ARG A 57 -8.98 -4.84 7.60
CA ARG A 57 -9.46 -6.14 8.10
C ARG A 57 -9.68 -6.14 9.62
N ALA A 58 -9.04 -5.24 10.38
CA ALA A 58 -9.25 -5.12 11.82
C ALA A 58 -10.47 -4.26 12.19
N GLY A 59 -11.11 -3.62 11.21
CA GLY A 59 -12.28 -2.75 11.39
C GLY A 59 -11.97 -1.27 11.16
N VAL A 60 -12.86 -0.41 11.65
CA VAL A 60 -12.79 1.05 11.47
C VAL A 60 -12.12 1.70 12.68
N ARG A 61 -11.19 2.62 12.44
CA ARG A 61 -10.55 3.45 13.46
C ARG A 61 -10.29 4.87 12.98
N ASP A 62 -9.97 5.75 13.92
CA ASP A 62 -9.70 7.16 13.66
C ASP A 62 -8.22 7.31 13.35
N VAL A 63 -7.91 8.08 12.31
CA VAL A 63 -6.53 8.38 11.92
C VAL A 63 -6.20 9.86 12.02
N MET A 64 -7.20 10.74 12.07
CA MET A 64 -7.01 12.16 12.31
C MET A 64 -8.27 12.79 12.89
N SER A 65 -8.15 13.47 14.03
CA SER A 65 -9.20 14.27 14.65
C SER A 65 -8.56 15.40 15.49
N PRO A 66 -8.82 16.69 15.20
CA PRO A 66 -9.60 17.18 14.06
C PRO A 66 -8.91 16.92 12.72
N SER A 67 -9.69 16.73 11.67
CA SER A 67 -9.27 16.45 10.28
C SER A 67 -9.40 17.66 9.34
N HIS A 68 -9.72 18.83 9.87
CA HIS A 68 -10.04 20.06 9.13
C HIS A 68 -11.29 19.95 8.25
N LYS A 69 -12.26 19.12 8.65
CA LYS A 69 -13.43 18.72 7.87
C LYS A 69 -13.00 18.31 6.48
N GLY A 70 -12.05 17.38 6.42
CA GLY A 70 -11.61 16.78 5.18
C GLY A 70 -12.81 16.21 4.42
N ASN A 71 -12.81 16.36 3.11
CA ASN A 71 -13.86 15.89 2.23
C ASN A 71 -13.27 14.90 1.21
N GLY A 72 -13.22 15.26 -0.08
CA GLY A 72 -12.61 14.47 -1.13
C GLY A 72 -11.11 14.24 -0.90
N MET A 73 -10.67 13.04 -1.25
CA MET A 73 -9.31 12.58 -1.07
C MET A 73 -8.82 11.80 -2.28
N THR A 74 -7.53 11.91 -2.57
CA THR A 74 -6.83 11.05 -3.53
C THR A 74 -5.35 10.97 -3.16
N TYR A 75 -4.58 10.15 -3.83
CA TYR A 75 -3.13 10.09 -3.70
C TYR A 75 -2.44 10.61 -4.95
N ASP A 76 -1.28 11.22 -4.80
CA ASP A 76 -0.35 11.38 -5.92
C ASP A 76 0.47 10.10 -6.17
N ALA A 77 1.35 10.13 -7.17
CA ALA A 77 2.16 8.98 -7.57
C ALA A 77 3.19 8.54 -6.49
N ASP A 78 3.45 9.38 -5.49
CA ASP A 78 4.38 9.09 -4.38
C ASP A 78 3.63 8.67 -3.11
N LEU A 79 2.31 8.43 -3.21
CA LEU A 79 1.41 8.13 -2.09
C LEU A 79 1.33 9.25 -1.05
N ASN A 80 1.60 10.50 -1.42
CA ASN A 80 1.16 11.62 -0.59
C ASN A 80 -0.36 11.73 -0.70
N LEU A 81 -1.04 11.81 0.45
CA LEU A 81 -2.49 11.97 0.50
C LEU A 81 -2.84 13.44 0.23
N LEU A 82 -3.59 13.68 -0.84
CA LEU A 82 -4.17 14.98 -1.17
C LEU A 82 -5.59 15.05 -0.61
N VAL A 83 -5.91 16.14 0.07
CA VAL A 83 -7.18 16.31 0.78
C VAL A 83 -7.75 17.69 0.50
N CYS A 84 -9.03 17.71 0.14
CA CYS A 84 -9.87 18.88 0.14
C CYS A 84 -10.36 19.18 1.56
N GLU A 85 -9.99 20.31 2.14
CA GLU A 85 -10.33 20.68 3.52
C GLU A 85 -11.33 21.84 3.56
N HIS A 86 -12.54 21.58 4.07
CA HIS A 86 -13.59 22.61 4.17
C HIS A 86 -13.28 23.67 5.24
N SER A 87 -12.75 23.27 6.39
CA SER A 87 -12.53 24.21 7.51
C SER A 87 -11.49 25.27 7.17
N THR A 88 -10.44 24.90 6.42
CA THR A 88 -9.30 25.75 6.08
C THR A 88 -9.38 26.36 4.68
N SER A 89 -10.40 26.01 3.89
CA SER A 89 -10.51 26.37 2.45
C SER A 89 -9.27 26.04 1.65
N SER A 90 -8.74 24.83 1.84
CA SER A 90 -7.46 24.49 1.21
C SER A 90 -7.44 23.11 0.60
N VAL A 91 -6.62 22.97 -0.43
CA VAL A 91 -6.09 21.68 -0.86
C VAL A 91 -4.79 21.48 -0.10
N ALA A 92 -4.74 20.41 0.71
CA ALA A 92 -3.57 20.05 1.51
C ALA A 92 -2.96 18.74 1.02
N ARG A 93 -1.65 18.63 1.12
CA ARG A 93 -0.88 17.41 0.91
C ARG A 93 -0.35 16.91 2.25
N PHE A 94 -0.55 15.63 2.51
CA PHE A 94 0.01 14.93 3.65
C PHE A 94 1.04 13.92 3.14
N GLN A 95 2.29 14.09 3.54
CA GLN A 95 3.33 13.11 3.28
C GLN A 95 3.08 11.83 4.11
N PRO A 96 3.69 10.69 3.76
CA PRO A 96 3.55 9.44 4.51
C PRO A 96 3.94 9.54 6.00
N ASP A 97 4.82 10.49 6.36
CA ASP A 97 5.21 10.76 7.75
C ASP A 97 4.15 11.59 8.53
N GLY A 98 3.08 12.03 7.86
CA GLY A 98 2.03 12.89 8.40
C GLY A 98 2.28 14.38 8.23
N THR A 99 3.40 14.80 7.63
CA THR A 99 3.69 16.22 7.38
C THR A 99 2.65 16.83 6.45
N ARG A 100 1.95 17.86 6.95
CA ARG A 100 0.91 18.59 6.21
C ARG A 100 1.47 19.86 5.56
N GLU A 101 1.20 20.02 4.27
CA GLU A 101 1.56 21.18 3.45
C GLU A 101 0.33 21.70 2.70
N VAL A 102 0.16 23.03 2.63
CA VAL A 102 -0.94 23.64 1.88
C VAL A 102 -0.50 23.88 0.44
N LEU A 103 -1.19 23.25 -0.51
CA LEU A 103 -0.89 23.42 -1.93
C LEU A 103 -1.61 24.63 -2.53
N ALA A 104 -2.88 24.84 -2.16
CA ALA A 104 -3.67 25.98 -2.59
C ALA A 104 -4.69 26.37 -1.51
N SER A 105 -4.83 27.68 -1.28
CA SER A 105 -5.84 28.26 -0.38
C SER A 105 -6.48 29.54 -0.91
N HIS A 106 -5.89 30.13 -1.96
CA HIS A 106 -6.33 31.37 -2.56
C HIS A 106 -6.30 31.27 -4.08
N PHE A 107 -7.03 32.18 -4.74
CA PHE A 107 -6.94 32.47 -6.16
C PHE A 107 -7.14 33.98 -6.37
N GLU A 108 -6.24 34.63 -7.10
CA GLU A 108 -6.23 36.09 -7.29
C GLU A 108 -6.27 36.87 -5.97
N GLY A 109 -5.57 36.33 -4.96
CA GLY A 109 -5.49 36.91 -3.62
C GLY A 109 -6.77 36.77 -2.77
N ARG A 110 -7.78 36.01 -3.21
CA ARG A 110 -9.02 35.74 -2.47
C ARG A 110 -9.07 34.30 -1.98
N GLU A 111 -9.60 34.09 -0.77
CA GLU A 111 -9.73 32.74 -0.19
C GLU A 111 -10.62 31.85 -1.07
N LEU A 112 -10.19 30.61 -1.34
CA LEU A 112 -11.05 29.59 -1.97
C LEU A 112 -12.35 29.40 -1.18
N ASN A 113 -13.41 28.91 -1.83
CA ASN A 113 -14.69 28.70 -1.14
C ASN A 113 -14.62 27.54 -0.16
N SER A 114 -14.37 26.33 -0.64
CA SER A 114 -14.21 25.11 0.13
C SER A 114 -13.98 23.98 -0.87
N PRO A 115 -12.71 23.67 -1.20
CA PRO A 115 -12.38 22.57 -2.10
C PRO A 115 -13.12 21.30 -1.68
N ASN A 116 -13.66 20.54 -2.64
CA ASN A 116 -14.66 19.51 -2.35
C ASN A 116 -14.25 18.11 -2.80
N ASP A 117 -14.05 17.88 -4.11
CA ASP A 117 -13.49 16.62 -4.64
C ASP A 117 -12.21 16.89 -5.47
N ILE A 118 -11.36 15.88 -5.59
CA ILE A 118 -9.99 16.01 -6.10
C ILE A 118 -9.54 14.76 -6.88
N VAL A 119 -8.82 14.97 -7.98
CA VAL A 119 -8.20 13.91 -8.78
C VAL A 119 -6.79 14.28 -9.22
N VAL A 120 -5.97 13.28 -9.50
CA VAL A 120 -4.62 13.45 -10.06
C VAL A 120 -4.60 12.85 -11.46
N LYS A 121 -4.03 13.60 -12.40
CA LYS A 121 -3.78 13.15 -13.78
C LYS A 121 -2.39 12.49 -13.86
N SER A 122 -2.16 11.59 -14.82
CA SER A 122 -0.88 10.91 -15.02
C SER A 122 0.34 11.82 -15.26
N ASP A 123 0.14 13.09 -15.61
CA ASP A 123 1.21 14.08 -15.71
C ASP A 123 1.61 14.69 -14.35
N GLY A 124 0.96 14.30 -13.27
CA GLY A 124 1.16 14.81 -11.91
C GLY A 124 0.33 16.05 -11.58
N SER A 125 -0.47 16.58 -12.52
CA SER A 125 -1.35 17.72 -12.23
C SER A 125 -2.53 17.31 -11.35
N VAL A 126 -2.85 18.18 -10.39
CA VAL A 126 -3.93 18.00 -9.42
C VAL A 126 -5.12 18.85 -9.85
N TRP A 127 -6.32 18.27 -9.86
CA TRP A 127 -7.54 18.95 -10.28
C TRP A 127 -8.58 18.83 -9.19
N PHE A 128 -9.26 19.92 -8.86
CA PHE A 128 -10.24 19.95 -7.78
C PHE A 128 -11.39 20.90 -8.06
N THR A 129 -12.53 20.65 -7.43
CA THR A 129 -13.71 21.52 -7.47
C THR A 129 -13.78 22.39 -6.23
N ASP A 130 -14.29 23.61 -6.38
CA ASP A 130 -14.42 24.60 -5.30
C ASP A 130 -15.86 25.14 -5.19
N PRO A 131 -16.83 24.30 -4.78
CA PRO A 131 -18.15 24.74 -4.36
C PRO A 131 -18.07 25.41 -2.98
N TRP A 132 -19.21 25.89 -2.46
CA TRP A 132 -19.28 26.58 -1.18
C TRP A 132 -19.88 25.76 -0.02
N TYR A 133 -20.00 24.43 -0.16
CA TYR A 133 -20.57 23.57 0.90
C TYR A 133 -19.89 23.75 2.27
N GLY A 134 -18.58 23.96 2.30
CA GLY A 134 -17.82 24.22 3.52
C GLY A 134 -18.11 25.57 4.20
N ARG A 135 -19.06 26.35 3.67
CA ARG A 135 -19.62 27.55 4.32
C ARG A 135 -21.02 27.32 4.90
N MET A 136 -21.61 26.15 4.69
CA MET A 136 -22.91 25.78 5.25
C MET A 136 -22.75 25.24 6.69
N PRO A 137 -23.75 25.46 7.57
CA PRO A 137 -23.79 24.85 8.89
C PRO A 137 -23.62 23.33 8.81
N GLY A 138 -22.79 22.76 9.69
CA GLY A 138 -22.52 21.32 9.77
C GLY A 138 -21.45 20.81 8.78
N PHE A 139 -21.51 21.25 7.52
CA PHE A 139 -20.58 20.83 6.46
C PHE A 139 -19.23 21.54 6.50
N GLY A 140 -19.10 22.63 7.25
CA GLY A 140 -17.88 23.41 7.29
C GLY A 140 -17.88 24.43 8.41
N VAL A 141 -17.28 25.59 8.13
CA VAL A 141 -17.26 26.73 9.03
C VAL A 141 -17.96 27.88 8.33
N GLU A 142 -19.06 28.35 8.92
CA GLU A 142 -19.84 29.47 8.41
C GLU A 142 -19.00 30.75 8.40
N ARG A 143 -18.74 31.27 7.19
CA ARG A 143 -18.05 32.55 6.97
C ARG A 143 -18.38 33.12 5.58
N PRO A 144 -18.15 34.42 5.33
CA PRO A 144 -18.38 35.00 4.00
C PRO A 144 -17.60 34.29 2.89
N ARG A 145 -18.14 34.28 1.67
CA ARG A 145 -17.47 33.79 0.47
C ARG A 145 -16.69 34.93 -0.17
N ASP A 146 -15.36 34.83 -0.23
CA ASP A 146 -14.51 35.90 -0.76
C ASP A 146 -14.42 35.87 -2.30
N LEU A 147 -14.33 34.69 -2.91
CA LEU A 147 -14.36 34.54 -4.38
C LEU A 147 -15.67 35.04 -5.01
N GLY A 148 -16.81 34.67 -4.41
CA GLY A 148 -18.15 35.06 -4.88
C GLY A 148 -18.72 34.23 -6.03
N TRP A 149 -18.00 33.22 -6.51
CA TRP A 149 -18.38 32.26 -7.57
C TRP A 149 -17.70 30.91 -7.32
N GLN A 150 -18.10 29.85 -8.02
CA GLN A 150 -17.60 28.48 -7.84
C GLN A 150 -16.76 28.04 -9.04
N GLY A 151 -15.64 27.39 -8.78
CA GLY A 151 -14.65 27.06 -9.82
C GLY A 151 -14.31 25.58 -9.89
N VAL A 152 -13.62 25.24 -10.97
CA VAL A 152 -12.82 24.03 -11.09
C VAL A 152 -11.40 24.49 -11.37
N PHE A 153 -10.46 23.95 -10.61
CA PHE A 153 -9.09 24.42 -10.58
C PHE A 153 -8.12 23.30 -10.88
N ARG A 154 -6.94 23.68 -11.36
CA ARG A 154 -5.81 22.80 -11.63
C ARG A 154 -4.54 23.36 -10.99
N LEU A 155 -3.78 22.49 -10.34
CA LEU A 155 -2.39 22.73 -9.97
C LEU A 155 -1.51 22.04 -11.02
N PRO A 156 -0.69 22.78 -11.78
CA PRO A 156 0.23 22.17 -12.74
C PRO A 156 1.28 21.28 -12.03
N PRO A 157 1.96 20.36 -12.73
CA PRO A 157 2.92 19.44 -12.10
C PRO A 157 4.09 20.12 -11.39
N ASP A 158 4.44 21.35 -11.79
CA ASP A 158 5.50 22.17 -11.23
C ASP A 158 4.99 23.20 -10.20
N HIS A 159 3.71 23.11 -9.81
CA HIS A 159 3.09 23.99 -8.81
C HIS A 159 3.84 23.98 -7.49
N ARG A 160 4.07 25.15 -6.91
CA ARG A 160 4.68 25.30 -5.59
C ARG A 160 3.67 25.86 -4.59
N PRO A 161 3.74 25.44 -3.31
CA PRO A 161 2.96 26.07 -2.25
C PRO A 161 3.06 27.59 -2.29
N GLY A 162 1.91 28.27 -2.36
CA GLY A 162 1.81 29.72 -2.47
C GLY A 162 1.61 30.25 -3.90
N ASP A 163 1.81 29.43 -4.93
CA ASP A 163 1.39 29.77 -6.29
C ASP A 163 -0.15 29.74 -6.40
N ASP A 164 -0.71 30.56 -7.29
CA ASP A 164 -2.14 30.54 -7.57
C ASP A 164 -2.52 29.29 -8.40
N PRO A 165 -3.64 28.62 -8.10
CA PRO A 165 -4.18 27.56 -8.95
C PRO A 165 -4.65 28.14 -10.30
N GLN A 166 -4.72 27.29 -11.32
CA GLN A 166 -5.26 27.64 -12.63
C GLN A 166 -6.78 27.41 -12.66
N LEU A 167 -7.57 28.43 -12.96
CA LEU A 167 -8.99 28.26 -13.28
C LEU A 167 -9.12 27.60 -14.66
N VAL A 168 -9.81 26.46 -14.75
CA VAL A 168 -9.89 25.67 -15.99
C VAL A 168 -11.24 25.71 -16.69
N VAL A 169 -12.22 26.41 -16.12
CA VAL A 169 -13.57 26.58 -16.65
C VAL A 169 -14.05 28.02 -16.48
N ASP A 170 -15.08 28.43 -17.21
CA ASP A 170 -15.65 29.78 -17.05
C ASP A 170 -16.25 29.98 -15.65
N ARG A 171 -15.98 31.14 -15.03
CA ARG A 171 -16.31 31.48 -13.61
C ARG A 171 -17.77 31.28 -13.20
N TYR A 172 -18.70 31.30 -14.14
CA TYR A 172 -20.14 31.25 -13.86
C TYR A 172 -20.82 30.05 -14.53
N LEU A 173 -20.03 29.07 -15.00
CA LEU A 173 -20.57 27.90 -15.67
C LEU A 173 -21.18 26.90 -14.69
N PHE A 174 -20.57 26.74 -13.52
CA PHE A 174 -21.01 25.84 -12.46
C PHE A 174 -21.68 26.61 -11.33
N THR A 175 -22.69 25.97 -10.73
CA THR A 175 -23.41 26.45 -9.56
C THR A 175 -22.88 25.76 -8.30
N MET A 176 -22.70 24.44 -8.36
CA MET A 176 -22.14 23.60 -7.29
C MET A 176 -21.28 22.49 -7.92
N PRO A 177 -20.09 22.81 -8.46
CA PRO A 177 -19.21 21.81 -9.03
C PRO A 177 -18.79 20.83 -7.93
N ASN A 178 -18.85 19.54 -8.19
CA ASN A 178 -18.68 18.53 -7.15
C ASN A 178 -17.69 17.43 -7.59
N GLY A 179 -18.14 16.21 -7.85
CA GLY A 179 -17.27 15.14 -8.33
C GLY A 179 -16.66 15.44 -9.70
N LEU A 180 -15.47 14.91 -9.92
CA LEU A 180 -14.75 14.97 -11.19
C LEU A 180 -13.94 13.70 -11.43
N CYS A 181 -13.76 13.31 -12.69
CA CYS A 181 -12.89 12.18 -13.06
C CYS A 181 -12.43 12.26 -14.52
N PHE A 182 -11.25 11.70 -14.82
CA PHE A 182 -10.77 11.55 -16.20
C PHE A 182 -11.33 10.26 -16.84
N SER A 183 -11.37 10.23 -18.18
CA SER A 183 -11.46 8.97 -18.93
C SER A 183 -10.19 8.12 -18.74
N PRO A 184 -10.21 6.81 -19.07
CA PRO A 184 -9.03 5.95 -18.91
C PRO A 184 -7.79 6.38 -19.70
N ASP A 185 -8.00 7.03 -20.85
CA ASP A 185 -6.95 7.59 -21.70
C ASP A 185 -6.63 9.06 -21.37
N GLU A 186 -7.31 9.62 -20.35
CA GLU A 186 -7.22 11.01 -19.90
C GLU A 186 -7.46 12.07 -20.99
N THR A 187 -8.07 11.69 -22.12
CA THR A 187 -8.43 12.63 -23.18
C THR A 187 -9.71 13.41 -22.87
N ARG A 188 -10.46 12.98 -21.86
CA ARG A 188 -11.69 13.62 -21.39
C ARG A 188 -11.66 13.85 -19.88
N LEU A 189 -12.20 14.99 -19.46
CA LEU A 189 -12.49 15.30 -18.06
C LEU A 189 -13.99 15.44 -17.89
N TYR A 190 -14.56 14.65 -16.98
CA TYR A 190 -15.95 14.77 -16.54
C TYR A 190 -16.00 15.59 -15.26
N ILE A 191 -16.94 16.53 -15.17
CA ILE A 191 -17.23 17.31 -13.96
C ILE A 191 -18.74 17.38 -13.80
N ASN A 192 -19.26 17.05 -12.62
CA ASN A 192 -20.69 17.17 -12.35
C ASN A 192 -21.04 18.47 -11.60
N ASP A 193 -22.33 18.77 -11.58
CA ASP A 193 -22.89 19.86 -10.80
C ASP A 193 -24.11 19.35 -10.03
N THR A 194 -24.04 19.43 -8.71
CA THR A 194 -25.09 18.94 -7.81
C THR A 194 -26.42 19.67 -8.03
N GLU A 195 -26.37 21.00 -8.20
CA GLU A 195 -27.57 21.83 -8.27
C GLU A 195 -28.19 21.78 -9.67
N GLN A 196 -27.37 21.84 -10.72
CA GLN A 196 -27.83 21.67 -12.10
C GLN A 196 -28.23 20.22 -12.42
N ALA A 197 -27.87 19.26 -11.56
CA ALA A 197 -28.12 17.83 -11.70
C ALA A 197 -27.66 17.26 -13.07
N ASN A 198 -26.43 17.61 -13.45
CA ASN A 198 -25.84 17.22 -14.72
C ASN A 198 -24.35 16.84 -14.57
N ILE A 199 -23.83 16.21 -15.62
CA ILE A 199 -22.41 15.94 -15.83
C ILE A 199 -22.02 16.63 -17.13
N ARG A 200 -20.94 17.40 -17.10
CA ARG A 200 -20.29 17.97 -18.28
C ARG A 200 -19.04 17.18 -18.60
N VAL A 201 -18.70 17.13 -19.89
CA VAL A 201 -17.45 16.54 -20.38
C VAL A 201 -16.70 17.56 -21.23
N TYR A 202 -15.38 17.56 -21.08
CA TYR A 202 -14.44 18.41 -21.81
C TYR A 202 -13.39 17.53 -22.47
N ASP A 203 -12.90 17.98 -23.62
CA ASP A 203 -11.71 17.39 -24.24
C ASP A 203 -10.47 18.02 -23.59
N VAL A 204 -9.50 17.20 -23.21
CA VAL A 204 -8.28 17.60 -22.49
C VAL A 204 -7.13 17.75 -23.48
N GLY A 205 -6.70 18.99 -23.69
CA GLY A 205 -5.60 19.34 -24.57
C GLY A 205 -4.23 19.42 -23.87
N PRO A 206 -3.17 19.76 -24.62
CA PRO A 206 -1.83 19.96 -24.09
C PRO A 206 -1.81 20.96 -22.93
N GLY A 207 -0.98 20.70 -21.92
CA GLY A 207 -0.86 21.56 -20.74
C GLY A 207 -2.10 21.62 -19.85
N GLY A 208 -3.11 20.77 -20.07
CA GLY A 208 -4.36 20.77 -19.33
C GLY A 208 -5.41 21.76 -19.84
N ALA A 209 -5.30 22.27 -21.08
CA ALA A 209 -6.32 23.14 -21.64
C ALA A 209 -7.63 22.37 -21.88
N LEU A 210 -8.75 22.83 -21.33
CA LEU A 210 -10.06 22.25 -21.58
C LEU A 210 -10.74 22.90 -22.80
N SER A 211 -11.39 22.09 -23.64
CA SER A 211 -12.14 22.56 -24.80
C SER A 211 -13.39 21.70 -25.06
N ASN A 212 -14.24 22.14 -25.98
CA ASN A 212 -15.45 21.40 -26.42
C ASN A 212 -16.38 20.96 -25.27
N GLY A 213 -16.52 21.83 -24.25
CA GLY A 213 -17.38 21.58 -23.10
C GLY A 213 -18.84 21.36 -23.50
N ARG A 214 -19.41 20.23 -23.06
CA ARG A 214 -20.78 19.83 -23.41
C ARG A 214 -21.43 19.02 -22.28
N VAL A 215 -22.76 18.99 -22.25
CA VAL A 215 -23.50 18.14 -21.32
C VAL A 215 -23.33 16.67 -21.76
N PHE A 216 -22.83 15.84 -20.86
CA PHE A 216 -22.68 14.39 -21.02
C PHE A 216 -23.93 13.66 -20.54
N ALA A 217 -24.46 14.07 -19.38
CA ALA A 217 -25.69 13.55 -18.79
C ALA A 217 -26.42 14.69 -18.07
N SER A 218 -27.76 14.65 -18.03
CA SER A 218 -28.58 15.66 -17.35
C SER A 218 -29.82 15.03 -16.74
N GLY A 219 -30.45 15.73 -15.80
CA GLY A 219 -31.69 15.25 -15.19
C GLY A 219 -31.45 14.09 -14.23
N ILE A 220 -30.31 14.11 -13.53
CA ILE A 220 -29.95 13.12 -12.50
C ILE A 220 -30.76 13.41 -11.24
N ARG A 221 -32.07 13.15 -11.33
CA ARG A 221 -33.10 13.44 -10.33
C ARG A 221 -34.14 12.34 -10.36
N ASP A 222 -34.77 12.10 -9.22
CA ASP A 222 -35.91 11.20 -9.06
C ASP A 222 -36.87 11.83 -8.05
N SER A 223 -38.17 11.63 -8.24
CA SER A 223 -39.20 12.21 -7.36
C SER A 223 -39.46 11.38 -6.10
N LEU A 224 -39.01 10.13 -6.07
CA LEU A 224 -39.28 9.16 -5.01
C LEU A 224 -38.02 8.75 -4.24
N LEU A 225 -36.86 8.79 -4.90
CA LEU A 225 -35.60 8.38 -4.32
C LEU A 225 -34.72 9.59 -3.98
N GLU A 226 -34.05 9.52 -2.83
CA GLU A 226 -33.07 10.53 -2.42
C GLU A 226 -31.71 10.28 -3.08
N GLY A 227 -30.99 11.37 -3.36
CA GLY A 227 -29.65 11.36 -3.96
C GLY A 227 -29.48 12.49 -4.97
N VAL A 228 -28.23 12.80 -5.27
CA VAL A 228 -27.81 13.86 -6.20
C VAL A 228 -26.49 13.44 -6.86
N PRO A 229 -26.14 13.98 -8.03
CA PRO A 229 -24.77 13.83 -8.53
C PRO A 229 -23.80 14.55 -7.59
N ASP A 230 -22.94 13.76 -6.96
CA ASP A 230 -21.98 14.17 -5.95
C ASP A 230 -20.59 13.60 -6.31
N GLY A 231 -20.02 12.65 -5.56
CA GLY A 231 -18.84 11.92 -5.98
C GLY A 231 -19.04 11.09 -7.26
N MET A 232 -18.02 11.07 -8.12
CA MET A 232 -18.00 10.24 -9.33
C MET A 232 -16.63 9.73 -9.71
N LYS A 233 -16.59 8.61 -10.43
CA LYS A 233 -15.37 7.97 -10.89
C LYS A 233 -15.59 7.29 -12.26
N CYS A 234 -14.50 7.00 -12.97
CA CYS A 234 -14.53 6.31 -14.25
C CYS A 234 -13.88 4.92 -14.14
N ASP A 235 -14.54 3.91 -14.70
CA ASP A 235 -14.02 2.55 -14.73
C ASP A 235 -13.05 2.31 -15.88
N ALA A 236 -12.35 1.17 -15.87
CA ALA A 236 -11.36 0.80 -16.88
C ALA A 236 -11.93 0.69 -18.31
N SER A 237 -13.24 0.51 -18.45
CA SER A 237 -13.95 0.44 -19.75
C SER A 237 -14.47 1.81 -20.20
N GLY A 238 -14.26 2.86 -19.41
CA GLY A 238 -14.66 4.23 -19.71
C GLY A 238 -16.08 4.59 -19.29
N ASN A 239 -16.79 3.74 -18.54
CA ASN A 239 -18.10 4.12 -18.01
C ASN A 239 -17.93 5.08 -16.83
N VAL A 240 -18.86 6.02 -16.69
CA VAL A 240 -18.88 7.00 -15.59
C VAL A 240 -19.90 6.54 -14.54
N TRP A 241 -19.42 6.35 -13.32
CA TRP A 241 -20.20 5.97 -12.15
C TRP A 241 -20.34 7.19 -11.26
N VAL A 242 -21.57 7.65 -11.06
CA VAL A 242 -21.88 8.86 -10.29
C VAL A 242 -22.88 8.50 -9.20
N THR A 243 -22.74 9.08 -8.00
CA THR A 243 -23.82 9.06 -7.02
C THR A 243 -25.08 9.73 -7.58
N ALA A 244 -26.24 9.26 -7.19
CA ALA A 244 -27.50 9.65 -7.79
C ALA A 244 -28.68 9.19 -6.92
N PRO A 245 -29.92 9.59 -7.25
CA PRO A 245 -31.09 9.07 -6.57
C PRO A 245 -31.14 7.54 -6.50
N GLY A 246 -31.24 7.01 -5.27
CA GLY A 246 -31.34 5.58 -4.98
C GLY A 246 -30.02 4.80 -5.03
N GLY A 247 -28.89 5.45 -5.26
CA GLY A 247 -27.59 4.78 -5.30
C GLY A 247 -26.64 5.40 -6.32
N LEU A 248 -26.09 4.58 -7.22
CA LEU A 248 -25.19 5.02 -8.27
C LEU A 248 -25.85 4.86 -9.63
N TRP A 249 -25.67 5.83 -10.52
CA TRP A 249 -26.08 5.73 -11.92
C TRP A 249 -24.82 5.52 -12.77
N VAL A 250 -24.89 4.57 -13.70
CA VAL A 250 -23.74 4.19 -14.55
C VAL A 250 -24.03 4.56 -15.99
N TYR A 251 -23.17 5.40 -16.55
CA TYR A 251 -23.26 5.90 -17.91
C TYR A 251 -22.16 5.32 -18.79
N ALA A 252 -22.52 4.76 -19.94
CA ALA A 252 -21.56 4.34 -20.95
C ALA A 252 -20.73 5.54 -21.47
N PRO A 253 -19.54 5.32 -22.08
CA PRO A 253 -18.66 6.40 -22.59
C PRO A 253 -19.32 7.39 -23.57
N GLY A 254 -20.45 7.00 -24.16
CA GLY A 254 -21.28 7.84 -25.04
C GLY A 254 -22.36 8.68 -24.34
N GLY A 255 -22.50 8.61 -23.01
CA GLY A 255 -23.50 9.36 -22.23
C GLY A 255 -24.84 8.62 -22.04
N LYS A 256 -24.96 7.37 -22.49
CA LYS A 256 -26.16 6.56 -22.27
C LYS A 256 -26.18 5.99 -20.86
N LEU A 257 -27.24 6.22 -20.10
CA LEU A 257 -27.48 5.53 -18.82
C LEU A 257 -27.71 4.03 -19.08
N ILE A 258 -26.86 3.16 -18.54
CA ILE A 258 -26.89 1.71 -18.77
C ILE A 258 -27.36 0.91 -17.56
N GLY A 259 -27.29 1.46 -16.35
CA GLY A 259 -27.83 0.81 -15.17
C GLY A 259 -27.72 1.65 -13.90
N LYS A 260 -28.30 1.12 -12.83
CA LYS A 260 -28.28 1.75 -11.50
C LYS A 260 -27.91 0.74 -10.43
N VAL A 261 -26.89 1.07 -9.64
CA VAL A 261 -26.46 0.29 -8.49
C VAL A 261 -27.19 0.81 -7.26
N ALA A 262 -28.14 0.03 -6.77
CA ALA A 262 -28.97 0.42 -5.66
C ALA A 262 -28.19 0.38 -4.32
N ILE A 263 -28.27 1.47 -3.53
CA ILE A 263 -27.60 1.63 -2.23
C ILE A 263 -28.66 1.96 -1.16
N PRO A 264 -28.60 1.38 0.06
CA PRO A 264 -29.62 1.61 1.08
C PRO A 264 -29.71 3.04 1.62
N GLU A 265 -28.61 3.78 1.60
CA GLU A 265 -28.51 5.17 2.05
C GLU A 265 -28.14 6.10 0.90
N LYS A 266 -28.41 7.40 1.07
CA LYS A 266 -27.97 8.45 0.13
C LYS A 266 -26.45 8.42 -0.01
N PRO A 267 -25.90 8.03 -1.18
CA PRO A 267 -24.46 8.00 -1.37
C PRO A 267 -23.91 9.40 -1.61
N ALA A 268 -22.71 9.63 -1.09
CA ALA A 268 -21.96 10.87 -1.26
C ALA A 268 -20.79 10.65 -2.22
N ASN A 269 -20.07 9.52 -2.12
CA ASN A 269 -18.94 9.23 -3.01
C ASN A 269 -18.61 7.73 -3.10
N LEU A 270 -17.71 7.35 -3.99
CA LEU A 270 -17.36 5.96 -4.29
C LEU A 270 -15.90 5.81 -4.72
N HIS A 271 -15.31 4.64 -4.46
CA HIS A 271 -13.99 4.28 -4.94
C HIS A 271 -13.80 2.75 -5.01
N TRP A 272 -13.02 2.27 -5.98
CA TRP A 272 -12.64 0.86 -6.05
C TRP A 272 -11.54 0.54 -5.03
N GLY A 273 -11.55 -0.68 -4.52
CA GLY A 273 -10.51 -1.19 -3.64
C GLY A 273 -10.57 -2.71 -3.58
N GLY A 274 -10.00 -3.26 -2.51
CA GLY A 274 -9.68 -4.67 -2.44
C GLY A 274 -8.43 -5.01 -3.24
N ASP A 275 -7.86 -6.17 -2.96
CA ASP A 275 -6.54 -6.58 -3.46
C ASP A 275 -6.52 -6.71 -5.00
N ASP A 276 -7.69 -6.95 -5.61
CA ASP A 276 -7.89 -7.10 -7.06
C ASP A 276 -8.58 -5.88 -7.72
N TRP A 277 -8.83 -4.82 -6.96
CA TRP A 277 -9.60 -3.65 -7.38
C TRP A 277 -11.03 -3.97 -7.85
N ARG A 278 -11.63 -5.07 -7.36
CA ARG A 278 -13.00 -5.51 -7.72
C ARG A 278 -14.01 -5.34 -6.59
N THR A 279 -13.65 -4.60 -5.53
CA THR A 279 -14.61 -4.16 -4.52
C THR A 279 -14.92 -2.69 -4.70
N LEU A 280 -16.17 -2.34 -4.98
CA LEU A 280 -16.63 -0.95 -4.99
C LEU A 280 -17.06 -0.54 -3.59
N TYR A 281 -16.32 0.40 -2.99
CA TYR A 281 -16.70 1.04 -1.75
C TYR A 281 -17.55 2.28 -2.03
N VAL A 282 -18.61 2.46 -1.23
CA VAL A 282 -19.51 3.60 -1.35
C VAL A 282 -19.67 4.25 0.02
N ALA A 283 -19.27 5.50 0.14
CA ALA A 283 -19.55 6.34 1.29
C ALA A 283 -20.98 6.87 1.15
N ALA A 284 -21.86 6.53 2.09
CA ALA A 284 -23.27 6.88 2.02
C ALA A 284 -23.80 7.26 3.39
N SER A 285 -24.04 8.56 3.59
CA SER A 285 -24.52 9.14 4.84
C SER A 285 -23.79 8.56 6.05
N THR A 286 -24.44 7.68 6.82
CA THR A 286 -23.93 7.21 8.11
C THR A 286 -23.10 5.93 8.02
N SER A 287 -22.82 5.45 6.80
CA SER A 287 -22.24 4.14 6.55
C SER A 287 -21.27 4.10 5.37
N VAL A 288 -20.41 3.09 5.37
CA VAL A 288 -19.64 2.67 4.21
C VAL A 288 -20.18 1.32 3.74
N TYR A 289 -20.47 1.22 2.45
CA TYR A 289 -20.90 -0.01 1.78
C TYR A 289 -19.78 -0.59 0.93
N ALA A 290 -19.80 -1.90 0.72
CA ALA A 290 -18.88 -2.63 -0.14
C ALA A 290 -19.65 -3.61 -1.05
N ILE A 291 -19.39 -3.54 -2.35
CA ILE A 291 -20.09 -4.33 -3.37
C ILE A 291 -19.07 -4.99 -4.29
N PRO A 292 -19.13 -6.31 -4.53
CA PRO A 292 -18.29 -6.94 -5.52
C PRO A 292 -18.72 -6.51 -6.93
N VAL A 293 -17.76 -6.11 -7.76
CA VAL A 293 -17.96 -5.67 -9.15
C VAL A 293 -17.06 -6.45 -10.10
N LYS A 294 -17.42 -6.48 -11.39
CA LYS A 294 -16.67 -7.19 -12.45
C LYS A 294 -15.73 -6.29 -13.21
N VAL A 295 -15.79 -4.97 -13.01
CA VAL A 295 -14.95 -3.94 -13.64
C VAL A 295 -14.11 -3.23 -12.57
N GLY A 296 -12.84 -2.94 -12.87
CA GLY A 296 -11.95 -2.17 -12.01
C GLY A 296 -11.98 -0.68 -12.37
N PRO A 297 -11.31 0.18 -11.58
CA PRO A 297 -11.21 1.60 -11.87
C PRO A 297 -10.35 1.83 -13.12
N ARG A 298 -10.41 3.03 -13.70
CA ARG A 298 -9.30 3.46 -14.58
C ARG A 298 -7.98 3.40 -13.80
N ASN A 299 -6.87 3.24 -14.53
CA ASN A 299 -5.55 3.32 -13.90
C ASN A 299 -5.30 4.74 -13.38
N GLU A 300 -5.22 4.89 -12.08
CA GLU A 300 -4.82 6.13 -11.41
C GLU A 300 -3.30 6.14 -11.17
N PRO A 301 -2.66 7.33 -11.08
CA PRO A 301 -1.21 7.42 -10.89
C PRO A 301 -0.72 6.68 -9.64
N PHE A 302 -1.45 6.82 -8.52
CA PHE A 302 -1.12 6.17 -7.26
C PHE A 302 -1.25 4.65 -7.29
N MET A 303 -2.03 4.07 -8.22
CA MET A 303 -2.15 2.60 -8.35
C MET A 303 -0.86 1.96 -8.86
N ARG A 304 0.01 2.75 -9.49
CA ARG A 304 1.33 2.31 -9.95
C ARG A 304 2.44 2.70 -8.98
N ALA A 305 2.12 3.50 -7.96
CA ALA A 305 3.08 3.90 -6.96
C ALA A 305 3.63 2.62 -6.33
N ARG A 306 4.89 2.33 -6.66
CA ARG A 306 5.72 1.51 -5.79
C ARG A 306 5.91 2.40 -4.57
N GLY A 307 5.03 2.27 -3.57
CA GLY A 307 5.16 3.06 -2.35
C GLY A 307 6.61 3.03 -1.89
N ALA A 308 7.12 4.14 -1.34
CA ALA A 308 8.37 4.13 -0.61
C ALA A 308 8.31 2.91 0.33
N SER A 309 9.04 1.86 -0.03
CA SER A 309 8.68 0.50 0.33
C SER A 309 8.94 0.30 1.82
N ARG A 310 7.90 0.45 2.63
CA ARG A 310 7.82 -0.32 3.86
C ARG A 310 7.60 -1.77 3.43
N PRO A 311 8.35 -2.73 3.98
CA PRO A 311 8.17 -4.15 3.67
C PRO A 311 6.72 -4.55 3.93
N SER A 312 5.96 -4.85 2.87
CA SER A 312 4.79 -5.70 3.04
C SER A 312 5.29 -7.15 3.06
N ALA A 313 4.89 -7.89 4.09
CA ALA A 313 5.02 -9.34 4.08
C ALA A 313 4.20 -9.86 2.88
N PRO A 314 4.74 -10.75 2.05
CA PRO A 314 4.00 -11.30 0.93
C PRO A 314 2.80 -12.10 1.44
N ALA A 315 1.68 -11.88 0.78
CA ALA A 315 0.43 -12.58 1.04
C ALA A 315 0.62 -14.08 0.79
N GLN A 316 0.19 -14.90 1.74
CA GLN A 316 0.06 -16.34 1.56
C GLN A 316 -1.16 -16.63 0.68
N GLY A 317 -0.92 -17.02 -0.58
CA GLY A 317 -1.93 -17.59 -1.46
C GLY A 317 -1.54 -17.55 -2.94
N ASP A 318 -1.11 -18.70 -3.47
CA ASP A 318 -1.16 -19.24 -4.85
C ASP A 318 -0.91 -18.38 -6.11
N ASP A 319 -0.54 -17.11 -6.01
CA ASP A 319 0.05 -16.36 -7.13
C ASP A 319 1.58 -16.36 -7.00
N ALA A 320 2.27 -16.79 -8.05
CA ALA A 320 3.71 -17.06 -8.05
C ALA A 320 4.53 -15.94 -7.38
N LEU A 321 5.33 -16.32 -6.38
CA LEU A 321 6.27 -15.44 -5.69
C LEU A 321 7.12 -14.70 -6.73
N GLY A 322 7.05 -13.38 -6.79
CA GLY A 322 7.90 -12.55 -7.65
C GLY A 322 8.96 -11.84 -6.83
N LEU A 323 10.24 -12.18 -7.01
CA LEU A 323 11.36 -11.53 -6.34
C LEU A 323 12.19 -10.73 -7.34
N ASP A 324 12.32 -9.42 -7.10
CA ASP A 324 13.22 -8.58 -7.87
C ASP A 324 14.66 -8.81 -7.40
N ALA A 325 15.46 -9.55 -8.18
CA ALA A 325 16.85 -9.86 -7.86
C ALA A 325 17.69 -8.60 -7.58
N SER A 326 17.37 -7.44 -8.16
CA SER A 326 18.10 -6.20 -7.90
C SER A 326 17.89 -5.66 -6.46
N ARG A 327 16.88 -6.16 -5.76
CA ARG A 327 16.54 -5.76 -4.38
C ARG A 327 16.97 -6.78 -3.33
N CYS A 328 17.31 -7.99 -3.76
CA CYS A 328 17.62 -9.09 -2.85
C CYS A 328 19.08 -9.09 -2.38
N ALA A 329 19.30 -9.62 -1.18
CA ALA A 329 20.57 -10.15 -0.70
C ALA A 329 20.32 -11.53 -0.07
N LEU A 330 21.24 -12.47 -0.26
CA LEU A 330 21.21 -13.77 0.40
C LEU A 330 22.09 -13.74 1.66
N ILE A 331 21.54 -14.14 2.79
CA ILE A 331 22.27 -14.38 4.03
C ILE A 331 22.42 -15.89 4.23
N ILE A 332 23.67 -16.35 4.40
CA ILE A 332 24.02 -17.71 4.80
C ILE A 332 24.62 -17.63 6.19
N GLN A 333 23.85 -18.05 7.19
CA GLN A 333 24.17 -17.79 8.59
C GLN A 333 24.50 -19.05 9.38
N ASP A 334 25.63 -19.02 10.09
CA ASP A 334 26.07 -20.05 11.05
C ASP A 334 26.18 -21.47 10.46
N MET A 335 26.37 -21.58 9.14
CA MET A 335 26.62 -22.85 8.44
C MET A 335 28.09 -23.28 8.61
N GLN A 336 28.51 -23.45 9.86
CA GLN A 336 29.85 -23.84 10.27
C GLN A 336 29.90 -25.30 10.75
N ASN A 337 31.07 -25.95 10.65
CA ASN A 337 31.22 -27.38 10.95
C ASN A 337 30.73 -27.76 12.36
N ASP A 338 31.01 -26.93 13.37
CA ASP A 338 30.56 -27.19 14.74
C ASP A 338 29.04 -27.25 14.90
N VAL A 339 28.30 -26.64 13.97
CA VAL A 339 26.86 -26.49 14.06
C VAL A 339 26.12 -27.58 13.30
N VAL A 340 26.56 -27.92 12.09
CA VAL A 340 25.79 -28.75 11.14
C VAL A 340 26.47 -30.05 10.72
N ILE A 341 27.71 -30.30 11.15
CA ILE A 341 28.45 -31.52 10.81
C ILE A 341 28.62 -32.45 12.02
N GLU A 342 28.54 -33.75 11.77
CA GLU A 342 28.86 -34.80 12.75
C GLU A 342 30.30 -34.66 13.24
N GLY A 343 30.50 -34.72 14.56
CA GLY A 343 31.80 -34.49 15.19
C GLY A 343 32.11 -33.01 15.47
N GLY A 344 31.23 -32.08 15.08
CA GLY A 344 31.24 -30.70 15.55
C GLY A 344 30.79 -30.55 17.00
N ALA A 345 31.10 -29.41 17.62
CA ALA A 345 30.77 -29.11 19.01
C ALA A 345 29.27 -29.28 19.37
N PHE A 346 28.35 -29.02 18.44
CA PHE A 346 26.91 -29.18 18.64
C PHE A 346 26.34 -30.48 18.08
N ALA A 347 27.17 -31.49 17.79
CA ALA A 347 26.68 -32.75 17.21
C ALA A 347 25.61 -33.44 18.07
N ALA A 348 25.74 -33.39 19.40
CA ALA A 348 24.79 -33.98 20.34
C ALA A 348 23.44 -33.22 20.43
N SER A 349 23.33 -32.01 19.86
CA SER A 349 22.10 -31.19 19.91
C SER A 349 21.00 -31.69 18.98
N GLY A 350 21.33 -32.56 18.02
CA GLY A 350 20.45 -32.96 16.92
C GLY A 350 20.55 -32.06 15.68
N SER A 351 21.27 -30.94 15.76
CA SER A 351 21.43 -29.99 14.66
C SER A 351 21.97 -30.62 13.36
N PRO A 352 23.06 -31.42 13.37
CA PRO A 352 23.52 -32.07 12.14
C PRO A 352 22.52 -33.05 11.52
N GLN A 353 21.76 -33.77 12.34
CA GLN A 353 20.74 -34.70 11.84
C GLN A 353 19.61 -33.94 11.16
N HIS A 354 19.08 -32.90 11.79
CA HIS A 354 17.99 -32.12 11.21
C HIS A 354 18.45 -31.29 9.99
N CYS A 355 19.70 -30.82 9.96
CA CYS A 355 20.29 -30.21 8.77
C CYS A 355 20.31 -31.17 7.58
N ARG A 356 20.63 -32.45 7.82
CA ARG A 356 20.53 -33.51 6.81
C ARG A 356 19.09 -33.80 6.41
N ASP A 357 18.17 -33.87 7.37
CA ASP A 357 16.75 -34.13 7.11
C ASP A 357 16.13 -33.04 6.23
N GLN A 358 16.51 -31.77 6.43
CA GLN A 358 16.07 -30.63 5.61
C GLN A 358 16.80 -30.50 4.27
N ASN A 359 17.88 -31.27 4.06
CA ASN A 359 18.79 -31.08 2.93
C ASN A 359 19.35 -29.65 2.82
N ALA A 360 19.51 -28.97 3.97
CA ALA A 360 19.73 -27.53 4.03
C ALA A 360 21.01 -27.09 3.30
N ILE A 361 22.13 -27.84 3.44
CA ILE A 361 23.40 -27.50 2.79
C ILE A 361 23.25 -27.44 1.26
N ALA A 362 22.66 -28.49 0.67
CA ALA A 362 22.50 -28.56 -0.78
C ALA A 362 21.48 -27.53 -1.30
N ASN A 363 20.41 -27.28 -0.54
CA ASN A 363 19.41 -26.27 -0.87
C ASN A 363 20.04 -24.85 -0.86
N ILE A 364 20.77 -24.51 0.20
CA ILE A 364 21.50 -23.23 0.28
C ILE A 364 22.51 -23.11 -0.86
N ALA A 365 23.28 -24.16 -1.17
CA ALA A 365 24.31 -24.10 -2.20
C ALA A 365 23.70 -23.78 -3.59
N ARG A 366 22.57 -24.40 -3.92
CA ARG A 366 21.81 -24.11 -5.14
C ARG A 366 21.29 -22.67 -5.18
N LEU A 367 20.71 -22.20 -4.07
CA LEU A 367 20.21 -20.84 -3.95
C LEU A 367 21.33 -19.82 -4.10
N ALA A 368 22.48 -20.04 -3.44
CA ALA A 368 23.65 -19.19 -3.53
C ALA A 368 24.22 -19.14 -4.94
N ALA A 369 24.27 -20.27 -5.65
CA ALA A 369 24.66 -20.29 -7.06
C ALA A 369 23.73 -19.41 -7.90
N ARG A 370 22.40 -19.55 -7.72
CA ARG A 370 21.42 -18.74 -8.44
C ARG A 370 21.55 -17.25 -8.13
N CYS A 371 21.73 -16.90 -6.86
CA CYS A 371 21.94 -15.52 -6.44
C CYS A 371 23.17 -14.90 -7.14
N ARG A 372 24.28 -15.63 -7.17
CA ARG A 372 25.51 -15.16 -7.84
C ARG A 372 25.31 -14.97 -9.35
N GLU A 373 24.61 -15.88 -10.03
CA GLU A 373 24.29 -15.74 -11.46
C GLU A 373 23.52 -14.45 -11.77
N LEU A 374 22.66 -14.02 -10.84
CA LEU A 374 21.79 -12.85 -10.99
C LEU A 374 22.39 -11.56 -10.40
N GLY A 375 23.60 -11.61 -9.83
CA GLY A 375 24.22 -10.46 -9.17
C GLY A 375 23.56 -10.07 -7.85
N VAL A 376 22.83 -11.00 -7.22
CA VAL A 376 22.34 -10.88 -5.84
C VAL A 376 23.53 -11.09 -4.89
N PRO A 377 23.86 -10.12 -4.01
CA PRO A 377 24.96 -10.27 -3.08
C PRO A 377 24.74 -11.45 -2.13
N VAL A 378 25.77 -12.29 -1.95
CA VAL A 378 25.79 -13.37 -0.97
C VAL A 378 26.61 -12.93 0.22
N ILE A 379 26.02 -13.01 1.42
CA ILE A 379 26.60 -12.57 2.68
C ILE A 379 26.69 -13.76 3.62
N HIS A 380 27.92 -14.16 3.95
CA HIS A 380 28.18 -15.20 4.92
C HIS A 380 28.27 -14.59 6.31
N VAL A 381 27.49 -15.09 7.25
CA VAL A 381 27.51 -14.65 8.64
C VAL A 381 28.06 -15.77 9.50
N TYR A 382 29.20 -15.54 10.15
CA TYR A 382 29.85 -16.51 11.02
C TYR A 382 29.81 -16.08 12.48
N PHE A 383 29.31 -16.95 13.35
CA PHE A 383 29.53 -16.80 14.78
C PHE A 383 30.97 -17.23 15.09
N LEU A 384 31.76 -16.34 15.67
CA LEU A 384 33.18 -16.62 15.95
C LEU A 384 33.56 -16.25 17.36
N VAL A 385 33.92 -17.25 18.16
CA VAL A 385 34.52 -17.04 19.47
C VAL A 385 36.02 -16.85 19.29
N HIS A 386 36.58 -15.74 19.80
CA HIS A 386 38.03 -15.56 19.79
C HIS A 386 38.70 -16.52 20.79
N PRO A 387 39.92 -17.02 20.53
CA PRO A 387 40.66 -17.82 21.49
C PRO A 387 40.77 -17.10 22.84
N GLY A 388 40.38 -17.78 23.93
CA GLY A 388 40.30 -17.19 25.27
C GLY A 388 39.07 -16.31 25.54
N ALA A 389 38.14 -16.22 24.59
CA ALA A 389 36.84 -15.55 24.68
C ALA A 389 36.81 -14.10 25.21
N PRO A 390 37.74 -13.21 24.81
CA PRO A 390 37.71 -11.81 25.23
C PRO A 390 36.41 -11.12 24.79
N GLY A 391 35.75 -10.42 25.72
CA GLY A 391 34.51 -9.68 25.45
C GLY A 391 33.25 -10.54 25.30
N PHE A 392 33.36 -11.85 25.55
CA PHE A 392 32.21 -12.76 25.53
C PHE A 392 31.44 -12.68 26.85
N THR A 393 30.13 -12.49 26.78
CA THR A 393 29.28 -12.29 27.96
C THR A 393 28.49 -13.55 28.29
N LEU A 394 28.59 -14.00 29.53
CA LEU A 394 27.89 -15.18 30.07
C LEU A 394 26.59 -14.77 30.76
N ASN A 395 25.72 -14.08 30.03
CA ASN A 395 24.47 -13.54 30.56
C ASN A 395 23.25 -14.40 30.22
N ALA A 396 23.44 -15.52 29.53
CA ALA A 396 22.40 -16.49 29.22
C ALA A 396 22.99 -17.91 29.04
N PRO A 397 22.22 -18.97 29.35
CA PRO A 397 22.70 -20.37 29.24
C PRO A 397 23.25 -20.76 27.87
N LEU A 398 22.75 -20.16 26.78
CA LEU A 398 23.25 -20.44 25.44
C LEU A 398 24.71 -19.97 25.24
N PHE A 399 25.08 -18.85 25.87
CA PHE A 399 26.43 -18.31 25.79
C PHE A 399 27.39 -19.09 26.69
N GLU A 400 26.89 -19.62 27.81
CA GLU A 400 27.64 -20.57 28.65
C GLU A 400 27.98 -21.83 27.85
N GLY A 401 26.98 -22.45 27.19
CA GLY A 401 27.18 -23.64 26.38
C GLY A 401 28.18 -23.46 25.22
N LEU A 402 28.21 -22.28 24.58
CA LEU A 402 29.19 -21.97 23.53
C LEU A 402 30.64 -22.01 24.04
N LEU A 403 30.88 -21.55 25.27
CA LEU A 403 32.21 -21.58 25.88
C LEU A 403 32.58 -22.96 26.42
N ASP A 404 31.63 -23.65 27.06
CA ASP A 404 31.86 -24.98 27.63
C ASP A 404 32.24 -25.99 26.53
N GLU A 405 31.59 -25.92 25.37
CA GLU A 405 31.87 -26.78 24.22
C GLU A 405 33.04 -26.30 23.36
N SER A 406 33.67 -25.16 23.69
CA SER A 406 34.71 -24.53 22.87
C SER A 406 34.29 -24.37 21.40
N ALA A 407 33.01 -24.03 21.17
CA ALA A 407 32.38 -24.06 19.87
C ALA A 407 32.72 -22.80 19.03
N MET A 408 32.90 -23.01 17.72
CA MET A 408 33.15 -21.99 16.71
C MET A 408 34.33 -21.06 17.06
N VAL A 409 35.36 -21.63 17.67
CA VAL A 409 36.59 -20.89 18.01
C VAL A 409 37.39 -20.58 16.76
N ARG A 410 37.70 -19.31 16.54
CA ARG A 410 38.42 -18.83 15.35
C ARG A 410 39.70 -19.64 15.12
N GLY A 411 39.88 -20.10 13.88
CA GLY A 411 41.06 -20.84 13.43
C GLY A 411 40.97 -22.35 13.66
N THR A 412 39.91 -22.84 14.29
CA THR A 412 39.62 -24.29 14.39
C THR A 412 38.84 -24.78 13.18
N TRP A 413 38.82 -26.09 12.96
CA TRP A 413 37.96 -26.74 11.95
C TRP A 413 36.49 -26.45 12.21
N GLY A 414 36.07 -26.50 13.47
CA GLY A 414 34.70 -26.26 13.89
C GLY A 414 34.14 -24.89 13.50
N ALA A 415 35.00 -23.87 13.44
CA ALA A 415 34.63 -22.52 13.01
C ALA A 415 34.61 -22.30 11.50
N GLN A 416 35.08 -23.26 10.69
CA GLN A 416 35.08 -23.13 9.23
C GLN A 416 33.67 -23.36 8.67
N ALA A 417 33.40 -22.75 7.52
CA ALA A 417 32.19 -23.05 6.74
C ALA A 417 32.14 -24.55 6.41
N VAL A 418 30.92 -25.08 6.33
CA VAL A 418 30.71 -26.44 5.87
C VAL A 418 31.04 -26.57 4.38
N ASP A 419 31.57 -27.73 3.99
CA ASP A 419 31.91 -28.05 2.59
C ASP A 419 30.75 -27.72 1.64
N GLY A 420 31.03 -26.93 0.61
CA GLY A 420 30.08 -26.51 -0.42
C GLY A 420 29.39 -25.16 -0.15
N LEU A 421 29.58 -24.56 1.04
CA LEU A 421 29.06 -23.24 1.41
C LEU A 421 30.19 -22.25 1.75
N GLU A 422 31.39 -22.47 1.24
CA GLU A 422 32.50 -21.54 1.41
C GLU A 422 32.23 -20.21 0.68
N PRO A 423 32.73 -19.07 1.20
CA PRO A 423 32.65 -17.79 0.50
C PRO A 423 33.41 -17.84 -0.82
N GLN A 424 32.77 -17.32 -1.87
CA GLN A 424 33.37 -17.18 -3.19
C GLN A 424 33.86 -15.74 -3.43
N PRO A 425 34.76 -15.51 -4.40
CA PRO A 425 35.19 -14.16 -4.76
C PRO A 425 33.98 -13.26 -5.09
N GLY A 426 33.85 -12.14 -4.36
CA GLY A 426 32.72 -11.21 -4.48
C GLY A 426 31.64 -11.38 -3.42
N ASP A 427 31.64 -12.48 -2.66
CA ASP A 427 30.79 -12.63 -1.48
C ASP A 427 31.29 -11.73 -0.34
N HIS A 428 30.36 -11.33 0.53
CA HIS A 428 30.68 -10.63 1.78
C HIS A 428 30.82 -11.64 2.93
N VAL A 429 31.71 -11.34 3.87
CA VAL A 429 31.84 -12.11 5.13
C VAL A 429 31.63 -11.15 6.29
N VAL A 430 30.67 -11.50 7.14
CA VAL A 430 30.31 -10.78 8.36
C VAL A 430 30.55 -11.70 9.55
N GLU A 431 31.20 -11.17 10.57
CA GLU A 431 31.50 -11.93 11.79
C GLU A 431 30.64 -11.40 12.94
N LYS A 432 30.10 -12.32 13.76
CA LYS A 432 29.27 -12.00 14.92
C LYS A 432 29.71 -12.78 16.15
N MET A 433 29.37 -12.23 17.32
CA MET A 433 29.50 -12.91 18.63
C MET A 433 28.18 -12.90 19.40
N ARG A 434 27.07 -12.65 18.70
CA ARG A 434 25.71 -12.57 19.24
C ARG A 434 24.77 -13.35 18.32
N MET A 435 23.57 -13.65 18.81
CA MET A 435 22.61 -14.49 18.08
C MET A 435 22.17 -13.84 16.77
N SER A 436 21.77 -12.58 16.84
CA SER A 436 21.39 -11.75 15.70
C SER A 436 22.61 -11.31 14.90
N ALA A 437 22.54 -11.42 13.58
CA ALA A 437 23.58 -10.96 12.67
C ALA A 437 23.75 -9.43 12.63
N TRP A 438 22.83 -8.69 13.24
CA TRP A 438 22.88 -7.23 13.32
C TRP A 438 23.79 -6.73 14.45
N GLU A 439 23.98 -7.53 15.49
CA GLU A 439 24.56 -7.06 16.76
C GLU A 439 26.08 -7.01 16.72
N GLY A 440 26.63 -5.79 16.63
CA GLY A 440 28.06 -5.52 16.65
C GLY A 440 28.80 -5.93 15.38
N THR A 441 28.09 -6.01 14.24
CA THR A 441 28.64 -6.49 12.97
C THR A 441 28.63 -5.40 11.88
N SER A 442 29.25 -5.70 10.74
CA SER A 442 29.22 -4.86 9.54
C SER A 442 27.98 -5.08 8.65
N LEU A 443 27.05 -5.97 9.02
CA LEU A 443 25.93 -6.38 8.15
C LEU A 443 25.13 -5.18 7.62
N GLU A 444 24.74 -4.26 8.50
CA GLU A 444 23.94 -3.10 8.11
C GLU A 444 24.71 -2.15 7.16
N THR A 445 26.04 -2.08 7.31
CA THR A 445 26.89 -1.29 6.41
C THR A 445 26.98 -1.94 5.03
N VAL A 446 27.15 -3.26 4.98
CA VAL A 446 27.17 -4.03 3.72
C VAL A 446 25.84 -3.88 2.98
N LEU A 447 24.71 -4.11 3.65
CA LEU A 447 23.38 -4.04 3.04
C LEU A 447 23.06 -2.63 2.51
N LYS A 448 23.43 -1.58 3.24
CA LYS A 448 23.28 -0.19 2.79
C LYS A 448 24.14 0.14 1.58
N ALA A 449 25.38 -0.37 1.53
CA ALA A 449 26.27 -0.15 0.39
C ALA A 449 25.79 -0.89 -0.86
N GLU A 450 25.21 -2.08 -0.69
CA GLU A 450 24.62 -2.87 -1.76
C GLU A 450 23.24 -2.37 -2.21
N GLY A 451 22.58 -1.52 -1.41
CA GLY A 451 21.26 -0.97 -1.72
C GLY A 451 20.14 -2.01 -1.77
N ARG A 452 20.22 -3.06 -0.93
CA ARG A 452 19.25 -4.17 -0.91
C ARG A 452 18.27 -4.02 0.25
N ASP A 453 17.01 -4.33 0.03
CA ASP A 453 15.93 -4.21 1.02
C ASP A 453 15.10 -5.49 1.20
N ILE A 454 15.40 -6.56 0.42
CA ILE A 454 14.86 -7.91 0.60
C ILE A 454 15.98 -8.85 1.04
N LEU A 455 15.83 -9.51 2.19
CA LEU A 455 16.81 -10.44 2.74
C LEU A 455 16.27 -11.86 2.66
N ILE A 456 16.91 -12.68 1.83
CA ILE A 456 16.68 -14.12 1.78
C ILE A 456 17.60 -14.72 2.84
N GLU A 457 17.05 -15.16 3.96
CA GLU A 457 17.84 -15.60 5.11
C GLU A 457 17.77 -17.12 5.27
N THR A 458 18.95 -17.73 5.29
CA THR A 458 19.15 -19.17 5.40
C THR A 458 20.21 -19.48 6.44
N GLY A 459 20.19 -20.71 6.97
CA GLY A 459 21.26 -21.15 7.86
C GLY A 459 20.83 -21.98 9.06
N ALA A 460 21.68 -22.02 10.07
CA ALA A 460 21.47 -22.84 11.25
C ALA A 460 20.87 -22.06 12.43
N TRP A 461 20.24 -22.83 13.33
CA TRP A 461 19.47 -22.36 14.47
C TRP A 461 18.24 -21.53 14.09
N THR A 462 17.28 -22.20 13.42
CA THR A 462 15.98 -21.63 13.04
C THR A 462 15.33 -20.81 14.17
N ASN A 463 15.28 -21.36 15.39
CA ASN A 463 14.66 -20.76 16.56
C ASN A 463 15.55 -19.82 17.37
N MET A 464 16.79 -19.59 16.93
CA MET A 464 17.70 -18.66 17.57
C MET A 464 18.24 -17.71 16.52
N SER A 465 19.38 -18.01 15.91
CA SER A 465 20.09 -17.06 15.05
C SER A 465 19.29 -16.60 13.84
N ILE A 466 18.54 -17.49 13.19
CA ILE A 466 17.67 -17.11 12.07
C ILE A 466 16.52 -16.23 12.55
N GLU A 467 15.74 -16.70 13.52
CA GLU A 467 14.60 -15.94 14.05
C GLU A 467 15.01 -14.56 14.63
N HIS A 468 16.12 -14.46 15.34
CA HIS A 468 16.59 -13.18 15.90
C HIS A 468 16.97 -12.20 14.78
N THR A 469 17.66 -12.67 13.76
CA THR A 469 18.11 -11.84 12.65
C THR A 469 16.93 -11.42 11.78
N ALA A 470 15.97 -12.33 11.53
CA ALA A 470 14.74 -12.03 10.82
C ALA A 470 13.87 -11.01 11.55
N ARG A 471 13.64 -11.19 12.86
CA ARG A 471 12.86 -10.23 13.66
C ARG A 471 13.50 -8.85 13.68
N THR A 472 14.80 -8.79 13.96
CA THR A 472 15.52 -7.51 13.96
C THR A 472 15.59 -6.90 12.56
N GLY A 473 15.69 -7.71 11.51
CA GLY A 473 15.65 -7.25 10.11
C GLY A 473 14.31 -6.63 9.75
N ALA A 474 13.21 -7.28 10.13
CA ALA A 474 11.86 -6.74 9.98
C ALA A 474 11.67 -5.42 10.75
N ASP A 475 12.13 -5.34 12.00
CA ASP A 475 12.11 -4.10 12.80
C ASP A 475 12.95 -2.98 12.18
N LYS A 476 14.05 -3.33 11.50
CA LYS A 476 14.90 -2.41 10.75
C LYS A 476 14.34 -2.04 9.37
N GLY A 477 13.21 -2.62 8.97
CA GLY A 477 12.52 -2.29 7.73
C GLY A 477 12.99 -3.08 6.50
N TYR A 478 13.54 -4.28 6.66
CA TYR A 478 13.82 -5.21 5.56
C TYR A 478 12.65 -6.19 5.33
N VAL A 479 12.42 -6.58 4.07
CA VAL A 479 11.54 -7.71 3.74
C VAL A 479 12.31 -9.00 4.00
N MET A 480 11.85 -9.81 4.96
CA MET A 480 12.49 -11.09 5.27
C MET A 480 11.84 -12.23 4.48
N VAL A 481 12.65 -13.06 3.84
CA VAL A 481 12.24 -14.29 3.14
C VAL A 481 13.03 -15.46 3.72
N ILE A 482 12.32 -16.43 4.29
CA ILE A 482 12.87 -17.61 4.95
C ILE A 482 12.47 -18.85 4.14
N PRO A 483 13.33 -19.34 3.23
CA PRO A 483 13.14 -20.66 2.67
C PRO A 483 13.44 -21.70 3.75
N GLU A 484 12.39 -22.30 4.31
CA GLU A 484 12.50 -23.11 5.54
C GLU A 484 13.36 -24.36 5.37
N ASP A 485 13.38 -24.92 4.17
CA ASP A 485 14.22 -26.05 3.76
C ASP A 485 15.69 -25.66 3.50
N GLY A 486 16.01 -24.36 3.58
CA GLY A 486 17.36 -23.83 3.73
C GLY A 486 17.74 -23.54 5.18
N CYS A 487 16.89 -23.90 6.15
CA CYS A 487 17.10 -23.62 7.58
C CYS A 487 17.15 -24.91 8.40
N SER A 488 17.95 -24.92 9.47
CA SER A 488 18.07 -26.08 10.37
C SER A 488 18.22 -25.69 11.85
N THR A 489 18.01 -26.65 12.75
CA THR A 489 18.10 -26.50 14.23
C THR A 489 18.07 -27.90 14.86
N MET A 490 17.87 -28.03 16.17
CA MET A 490 17.90 -29.27 16.95
C MET A 490 17.03 -30.42 16.40
N ASN A 491 15.77 -30.12 16.01
CA ASN A 491 14.85 -31.09 15.43
C ASN A 491 13.66 -30.38 14.75
N ALA A 492 12.77 -31.16 14.14
CA ALA A 492 11.59 -30.66 13.44
C ALA A 492 10.59 -29.91 14.33
N ASP A 493 10.48 -30.25 15.63
CA ASP A 493 9.54 -29.56 16.53
C ASP A 493 10.01 -28.14 16.83
N TRP A 494 11.29 -27.97 17.16
CA TRP A 494 11.88 -26.63 17.34
C TRP A 494 11.85 -25.80 16.07
N HIS A 495 12.06 -26.45 14.91
CA HIS A 495 11.98 -25.79 13.62
C HIS A 495 10.57 -25.28 13.32
N ARG A 496 9.55 -26.15 13.42
CA ARG A 496 8.15 -25.81 13.21
C ARG A 496 7.64 -24.77 14.21
N ALA A 497 8.06 -24.83 15.48
CA ALA A 497 7.68 -23.83 16.47
C ALA A 497 8.04 -22.41 15.99
N SER A 498 9.21 -22.25 15.38
CA SER A 498 9.62 -20.96 14.80
C SER A 498 8.97 -20.69 13.45
N ILE A 499 8.93 -21.67 12.56
CA ILE A 499 8.41 -21.49 11.20
C ILE A 499 6.90 -21.28 11.19
N ASP A 500 6.13 -22.15 11.83
CA ASP A 500 4.66 -22.18 11.75
C ASP A 500 3.98 -21.09 12.60
N TYR A 501 4.72 -20.49 13.55
CA TYR A 501 4.16 -19.51 14.47
C TYR A 501 4.99 -18.25 14.58
N ALA A 502 6.27 -18.40 14.96
CA ALA A 502 7.08 -17.26 15.37
C ALA A 502 7.44 -16.36 14.19
N MET A 503 7.73 -16.94 13.02
CA MET A 503 8.18 -16.25 11.81
C MET A 503 7.06 -15.80 10.87
N GLN A 504 5.87 -16.39 10.97
CA GLN A 504 4.72 -16.07 10.10
C GLN A 504 4.32 -14.58 10.10
N ASN A 505 4.58 -13.87 11.21
CA ASN A 505 4.24 -12.45 11.34
C ASN A 505 5.40 -11.50 10.99
N VAL A 506 6.60 -12.02 10.71
CA VAL A 506 7.80 -11.19 10.50
C VAL A 506 8.53 -11.48 9.19
N ALA A 507 8.23 -12.60 8.52
CA ALA A 507 8.86 -13.00 7.27
C ALA A 507 7.93 -13.80 6.37
N LEU A 508 8.24 -13.83 5.07
CA LEU A 508 7.72 -14.86 4.17
C LEU A 508 8.39 -16.18 4.49
N VAL A 509 7.61 -17.20 4.87
CA VAL A 509 8.09 -18.58 4.89
C VAL A 509 7.76 -19.25 3.57
N THR A 510 8.74 -19.87 2.92
CA THR A 510 8.64 -20.49 1.59
C THR A 510 9.65 -21.65 1.46
N LYS A 511 9.89 -22.15 0.25
CA LYS A 511 10.90 -23.16 -0.07
C LYS A 511 12.00 -22.59 -0.98
N VAL A 512 13.20 -23.17 -0.94
CA VAL A 512 14.32 -22.76 -1.79
C VAL A 512 13.96 -22.82 -3.28
N ASP A 513 13.23 -23.85 -3.71
CA ASP A 513 12.79 -24.00 -5.11
C ASP A 513 11.87 -22.85 -5.56
N GLU A 514 10.97 -22.41 -4.67
CA GLU A 514 10.07 -21.29 -4.93
C GLU A 514 10.86 -19.97 -5.01
N VAL A 515 11.82 -19.75 -4.12
CA VAL A 515 12.70 -18.57 -4.16
C VAL A 515 13.54 -18.55 -5.44
N ILE A 516 14.11 -19.68 -5.86
CA ILE A 516 14.89 -19.78 -7.11
C ILE A 516 14.00 -19.46 -8.32
N GLY A 517 12.78 -20.01 -8.37
CA GLY A 517 11.82 -19.72 -9.44
C GLY A 517 11.36 -18.26 -9.44
N ALA A 518 11.25 -17.65 -8.26
CA ALA A 518 10.83 -16.27 -8.07
C ALA A 518 11.86 -15.22 -8.48
N LEU A 519 13.15 -15.54 -8.36
CA LEU A 519 14.25 -14.63 -8.69
C LEU A 519 14.43 -14.41 -10.21
N GLY A 520 13.70 -15.14 -11.05
CA GLY A 520 13.73 -15.03 -12.51
C GLY A 520 14.85 -15.81 -13.13
#